data_AF-A0A154R4C6-F1
#
_entry.id   AF-A0A154R4C6-F1
#
_cell.length_a   1.000
_cell.length_b   1.000
_cell.length_c   1.000
_cell.angle_alpha   90.00
_cell.angle_beta   90.00
_cell.angle_gamma   90.00
#
_symmetry.space_group_name_H-M   'P 1'
#
loop_
_entity.id
_entity.type
_entity.pdbx_description
1 polymer ?
#
loop_
_entity_poly.entity_id
_entity_poly.type
_entity_poly.pdbx_seq_one_letter_code
_entity_poly.pdbx_strand_id
1 'polypeptide(L)'
;MSVSITKAPDGIEPPPEWRDAYVPVLLDYDTSSKSWSMVATFYYCETWYALGRPMPPYIEYESTHGSPWKRVPLEERFIDRKTNLLTGPRTDGEPDLVTIADKEFRQRSAGWKYQQILRKWGREERNYCDLS
;
A
#
# COMPACT_ATOMS: atom_id res chain seq x y z
N MET A 1 -0.06 11.63 2.19
CA MET A 1 -0.49 10.92 3.41
C MET A 1 0.74 10.67 4.27
N SER A 2 0.59 10.39 5.58
CA SER A 2 1.70 9.91 6.41
C SER A 2 1.34 8.64 7.16
N VAL A 3 2.33 7.77 7.34
CA VAL A 3 2.22 6.54 8.13
C VAL A 3 3.45 6.47 9.02
N SER A 4 3.22 6.35 10.33
CA SER A 4 4.27 6.21 11.33
C SER A 4 4.05 4.92 12.10
N ILE A 5 5.12 4.15 12.31
CA ILE A 5 5.10 3.01 13.23
C ILE A 5 5.67 3.48 14.55
N THR A 6 4.81 3.60 15.55
CA THR A 6 5.20 4.02 16.91
C THR A 6 5.70 2.85 17.76
N LYS A 7 5.42 1.60 17.34
CA LYS A 7 5.85 0.39 18.02
C LYS A 7 6.10 -0.77 17.04
N ALA A 8 7.35 -1.21 16.97
CA ALA A 8 7.74 -2.45 16.29
C ALA A 8 7.94 -3.58 17.32
N PRO A 9 7.91 -4.86 16.91
CA PRO A 9 8.29 -5.97 17.79
C PRO A 9 9.74 -5.83 18.31
N ASP A 10 10.04 -6.46 19.45
CA ASP A 10 11.35 -6.35 20.09
C ASP A 10 12.49 -6.77 19.15
N GLY A 11 13.54 -5.94 19.10
CA GLY A 11 14.70 -6.16 18.24
C GLY A 11 14.53 -5.72 16.78
N ILE A 12 13.38 -5.13 16.42
CA ILE A 12 13.13 -4.54 15.10
C ILE A 12 13.17 -3.01 15.22
N GLU A 13 14.05 -2.38 14.45
CA GLU A 13 14.06 -0.92 14.33
C GLU A 13 12.86 -0.47 13.48
N PRO A 14 12.04 0.50 13.94
CA PRO A 14 10.93 1.01 13.14
C PRO A 14 11.46 1.70 11.88
N PRO A 15 10.73 1.63 10.75
CA PRO A 15 11.11 2.36 9.56
C PRO A 15 10.91 3.87 9.79
N PRO A 16 11.55 4.73 8.99
CA PRO A 16 11.26 6.15 9.01
C PRO A 16 9.78 6.40 8.68
N GLU A 17 9.26 7.54 9.12
CA GLU A 17 7.91 7.96 8.74
C GLU A 17 7.75 7.94 7.22
N TRP A 18 6.73 7.24 6.75
CA TRP A 18 6.38 7.24 5.35
C TRP A 18 5.61 8.53 5.04
N ARG A 19 6.11 9.31 4.08
CA ARG A 19 5.50 10.55 3.59
C ARG A 19 5.54 10.57 2.07
N ASP A 20 4.43 10.17 1.45
CA ASP A 20 4.29 10.23 -0.02
C ASP A 20 2.84 10.56 -0.44
N ALA A 21 2.65 10.81 -1.73
CA ALA A 21 1.37 11.07 -2.36
C ALA A 21 0.57 9.79 -2.68
N TYR A 22 1.22 8.63 -2.67
CA TYR A 22 0.61 7.34 -2.97
C TYR A 22 -0.16 6.75 -1.78
N VAL A 23 -1.02 5.76 -1.98
CA VAL A 23 -1.81 5.15 -0.92
C VAL A 23 -1.07 3.91 -0.40
N PRO A 24 -0.53 3.89 0.81
CA PRO A 24 0.14 2.71 1.34
C PRO A 24 -0.91 1.63 1.64
N VAL A 25 -0.65 0.40 1.19
CA VAL A 25 -1.60 -0.72 1.28
C VAL A 25 -1.03 -1.93 2.01
N LEU A 26 0.28 -2.13 1.93
CA LEU A 26 0.94 -3.24 2.59
C LEU A 26 2.27 -2.78 3.16
N LEU A 27 2.55 -3.20 4.38
CA LEU A 27 3.81 -3.01 5.06
C LEU A 27 4.29 -4.38 5.55
N ASP A 28 5.53 -4.73 5.21
CA ASP A 28 6.14 -6.00 5.56
C ASP A 28 7.53 -5.76 6.17
N TYR A 29 7.96 -6.67 7.04
CA TYR A 29 9.31 -6.68 7.57
C TYR A 29 9.97 -8.01 7.26
N ASP A 30 11.09 -7.96 6.56
CA ASP A 30 11.91 -9.12 6.25
C ASP A 30 13.00 -9.26 7.32
N THR A 31 12.92 -10.34 8.10
CA THR A 31 13.87 -10.61 9.18
C THR A 31 15.25 -11.02 8.68
N SER A 32 15.36 -11.51 7.43
CA SER A 32 16.62 -11.97 6.85
C SER A 32 17.49 -10.80 6.37
N SER A 33 16.88 -9.84 5.68
CA SER A 33 17.53 -8.61 5.20
C SER A 33 17.47 -7.47 6.22
N LYS A 34 16.67 -7.61 7.28
CA LYS A 34 16.35 -6.54 8.24
C LYS A 34 15.83 -5.27 7.56
N SER A 35 15.00 -5.46 6.52
CA SER A 35 14.40 -4.37 5.75
C SER A 35 12.89 -4.34 5.89
N TRP A 36 12.34 -3.13 5.79
CA TRP A 36 10.92 -2.88 5.68
C TRP A 36 10.56 -2.66 4.21
N SER A 37 9.50 -3.31 3.73
CA SER A 37 8.90 -3.04 2.43
C SER A 37 7.54 -2.37 2.62
N MET A 38 7.32 -1.26 1.92
CA MET A 38 6.05 -0.56 1.82
C MET A 38 5.55 -0.64 0.39
N VAL A 39 4.43 -1.33 0.18
CA VAL A 39 3.71 -1.35 -1.10
C VAL A 39 2.63 -0.28 -1.06
N ALA A 40 2.60 0.55 -2.10
CA ALA A 40 1.60 1.59 -2.28
C ALA A 40 0.89 1.47 -3.63
N THR A 41 -0.33 1.98 -3.69
CA THR A 41 -1.15 2.13 -4.90
C THR A 41 -1.47 3.60 -5.16
N PHE A 42 -2.21 3.88 -6.21
CA PHE A 42 -2.47 5.24 -6.69
C PHE A 42 -3.86 5.68 -6.29
N TYR A 43 -3.97 6.90 -5.76
CA TYR A 43 -5.27 7.53 -5.50
C TYR A 43 -5.89 8.10 -6.79
N TYR A 44 -5.04 8.60 -7.68
CA TYR A 44 -5.42 9.27 -8.93
C TYR A 44 -4.74 8.60 -10.13
N CYS A 45 -5.40 8.60 -11.29
CA CYS A 45 -4.87 7.97 -12.50
C CYS A 45 -3.65 8.71 -13.05
N GLU A 46 -3.60 10.02 -12.87
CA GLU A 46 -2.53 10.91 -13.33
C GLU A 46 -1.19 10.55 -12.69
N THR A 47 -1.18 10.16 -11.41
CA THR A 47 0.06 9.75 -10.73
C THR A 47 0.52 8.37 -11.18
N TRP A 48 -0.39 7.46 -11.53
CA TRP A 48 -0.06 6.19 -12.17
C TRP A 48 0.53 6.40 -13.58
N TYR A 49 -0.04 7.32 -14.36
CA TYR A 49 0.45 7.68 -15.69
C TYR A 49 1.83 8.31 -15.66
N ALA A 50 2.08 9.22 -14.71
CA ALA A 50 3.38 9.85 -14.53
C ALA A 50 4.50 8.84 -14.22
N LEU A 51 4.16 7.65 -13.71
CA LEU A 51 5.10 6.56 -13.46
C LEU A 51 5.21 5.54 -14.60
N GLY A 52 4.62 5.82 -15.77
CA GLY A 52 4.72 4.94 -16.93
C GLY A 52 3.79 3.74 -16.89
N ARG A 53 2.68 3.82 -16.12
CA ARG A 53 1.66 2.77 -16.01
C ARG A 53 2.23 1.42 -15.53
N PRO A 54 2.94 1.37 -14.38
CA PRO A 54 3.50 0.12 -13.87
C PRO A 54 2.42 -0.95 -13.71
N MET A 55 2.85 -2.19 -13.96
CA MET A 55 2.03 -3.40 -13.96
C MET A 55 2.65 -4.47 -13.06
N PRO A 56 1.98 -4.92 -11.98
CA PRO A 56 0.67 -4.44 -11.49
C PRO A 56 0.72 -2.98 -11.01
N PRO A 57 -0.42 -2.28 -10.79
CA PRO A 57 -0.49 -0.86 -10.45
C PRO A 57 -0.12 -0.59 -8.98
N TYR A 58 1.06 -1.08 -8.61
CA TYR A 58 1.67 -0.96 -7.31
C TYR A 58 3.12 -0.53 -7.48
N ILE A 59 3.61 0.16 -6.46
CA ILE A 59 5.00 0.54 -6.32
C ILE A 59 5.49 0.09 -4.96
N GLU A 60 6.77 -0.23 -4.90
CA GLU A 60 7.41 -0.66 -3.68
C GLU A 60 8.47 0.35 -3.24
N TYR A 61 8.55 0.54 -1.94
CA TYR A 61 9.61 1.25 -1.26
C TYR A 61 10.26 0.35 -0.23
N GLU A 62 11.58 0.37 -0.16
CA GLU A 62 12.34 -0.33 0.87
C GLU A 62 12.99 0.67 1.84
N SER A 63 13.04 0.31 3.11
CA SER A 63 13.85 0.96 4.14
C SER A 63 14.66 -0.08 4.90
N THR A 64 15.98 0.07 4.90
CA THR A 64 16.91 -0.90 5.52
C THR A 64 17.62 -0.22 6.66
N HIS A 65 17.57 -0.81 7.87
CA HIS A 65 18.17 -0.22 9.09
C HIS A 65 17.74 1.25 9.34
N GLY A 66 16.45 1.53 9.21
CA GLY A 66 15.90 2.88 9.43
C GLY A 66 16.28 3.91 8.34
N SER A 67 16.93 3.50 7.25
CA SER A 67 17.29 4.41 6.16
C SER A 67 16.05 5.02 5.51
N PRO A 68 16.12 6.23 4.93
CA PRO A 68 15.01 6.81 4.18
C PRO A 68 14.45 5.83 3.14
N TRP A 69 13.12 5.86 2.96
CA TRP A 69 12.43 5.06 1.96
C TRP A 69 13.02 5.28 0.57
N LYS A 70 13.32 4.19 -0.13
CA LYS A 70 13.78 4.20 -1.52
C LYS A 70 12.85 3.39 -2.39
N ARG A 71 12.45 3.95 -3.52
CA ARG A 71 11.65 3.21 -4.50
C ARG A 71 12.47 2.10 -5.13
N VAL A 72 11.94 0.89 -5.14
CA VAL A 72 12.54 -0.30 -5.72
C VAL A 72 11.56 -0.97 -6.69
N PRO A 73 12.01 -1.87 -7.58
CA PRO A 73 11.11 -2.73 -8.33
C PRO A 73 10.22 -3.53 -7.38
N LEU A 74 8.96 -3.74 -7.76
CA LEU A 74 8.02 -4.54 -6.98
C LEU A 74 8.50 -6.00 -6.93
N GLU A 75 8.71 -6.53 -5.73
CA GLU A 75 9.05 -7.92 -5.54
C GLU A 75 7.84 -8.85 -5.84
N GLU A 76 8.09 -9.98 -6.50
CA GLU A 76 7.05 -10.95 -6.83
C GLU A 76 6.33 -11.51 -5.60
N ARG A 77 7.01 -11.58 -4.45
CA ARG A 77 6.41 -12.06 -3.19
C ARG A 77 5.22 -11.22 -2.70
N PHE A 78 5.08 -9.99 -3.20
CA PHE A 78 3.95 -9.11 -2.86
C PHE A 78 2.74 -9.27 -3.77
N ILE A 79 2.88 -10.01 -4.87
CA ILE A 79 1.75 -10.37 -5.73
C ILE A 79 0.81 -11.29 -4.95
N ASP A 80 -0.50 -11.03 -5.05
CA ASP A 80 -1.59 -11.73 -4.33
C ASP A 80 -1.55 -11.66 -2.79
N ARG A 81 -0.60 -10.92 -2.19
CA ARG A 81 -0.60 -10.66 -0.75
C ARG A 81 -1.80 -9.78 -0.39
N LYS A 82 -2.46 -10.12 0.72
CA LYS A 82 -3.53 -9.29 1.27
C LYS A 82 -2.93 -8.00 1.84
N THR A 83 -3.54 -6.86 1.51
CA THR A 83 -3.21 -5.57 2.12
C THR A 83 -3.31 -5.67 3.64
N ASN A 84 -2.48 -4.95 4.39
CA ASN A 84 -2.51 -4.94 5.86
C ASN A 84 -2.60 -3.53 6.48
N LEU A 85 -2.61 -2.49 5.65
CA LEU A 85 -2.82 -1.11 6.07
C LEU A 85 -4.25 -0.64 5.76
N LEU A 86 -4.69 0.36 6.52
CA LEU A 86 -5.91 1.10 6.24
C LEU A 86 -5.62 2.19 5.21
N THR A 87 -6.46 2.28 4.19
CA THR A 87 -6.27 3.21 3.07
C THR A 87 -7.09 4.50 3.20
N GLY A 88 -7.80 4.68 4.32
CA GLY A 88 -8.69 5.80 4.56
C GLY A 88 -8.80 6.11 6.05
N PRO A 89 -8.37 7.31 6.50
CA PRO A 89 -8.49 7.71 7.90
C PRO A 89 -9.95 8.05 8.25
N ARG A 90 -10.34 7.81 9.50
CA ARG A 90 -11.55 8.40 10.09
C ARG A 90 -11.28 9.86 10.43
N THR A 91 -12.36 10.64 10.50
CA THR A 91 -12.31 12.06 10.86
C THR A 91 -11.89 12.31 12.31
N ASP A 92 -12.06 11.32 13.18
CA ASP A 92 -11.71 11.35 14.60
C ASP A 92 -10.35 10.67 14.92
N GLY A 93 -9.60 10.28 13.89
CA GLY A 93 -8.32 9.60 14.03
C GLY A 93 -8.43 8.07 13.99
N GLU A 94 -7.30 7.40 14.08
CA GLU A 94 -7.21 5.95 14.01
C GLU A 94 -6.68 5.37 15.32
N PRO A 95 -7.28 4.29 15.85
CA PRO A 95 -6.65 3.54 16.92
C PRO A 95 -5.38 2.85 16.41
N ASP A 96 -4.35 2.75 17.27
CA ASP A 96 -3.05 2.16 16.93
C ASP A 96 -3.13 0.72 16.40
N LEU A 97 -4.16 -0.02 16.83
CA LEU A 97 -4.43 -1.39 16.41
C LEU A 97 -5.91 -1.50 16.01
N VAL A 98 -6.16 -2.05 14.83
CA VAL A 98 -7.51 -2.34 14.32
C VAL A 98 -7.72 -3.83 14.16
N THR A 99 -8.93 -4.30 14.46
CA THR A 99 -9.24 -5.73 14.33
C THR A 99 -9.43 -6.13 12.86
N ILE A 100 -9.34 -7.43 12.57
CA ILE A 100 -9.69 -7.96 11.24
C ILE A 100 -11.14 -7.59 10.88
N ALA A 101 -12.05 -7.63 11.84
CA ALA A 101 -13.45 -7.26 11.64
C ALA A 101 -13.62 -5.77 11.26
N ASP A 102 -12.87 -4.87 11.91
CA ASP A 102 -12.88 -3.44 11.55
C ASP A 102 -12.39 -3.22 10.12
N LYS A 103 -11.35 -3.96 9.73
CA LYS A 103 -10.79 -3.89 8.39
C LYS A 103 -11.75 -4.43 7.34
N GLU A 104 -12.43 -5.54 7.61
CA GLU A 104 -13.47 -6.08 6.72
C GLU A 104 -14.67 -5.14 6.57
N PHE A 105 -15.13 -4.54 7.68
CA PHE A 105 -16.19 -3.54 7.66
C PHE A 105 -15.80 -2.34 6.77
N ARG A 106 -14.59 -1.81 6.95
CA ARG A 106 -14.09 -0.70 6.12
C ARG A 106 -13.86 -1.10 4.67
N GLN A 107 -13.43 -2.34 4.42
CA GLN A 107 -13.30 -2.86 3.07
C GLN A 107 -14.66 -2.88 2.35
N ARG A 108 -15.77 -3.14 3.04
CA ARG A 108 -17.12 -3.06 2.44
C ARG A 108 -17.49 -1.62 2.07
N SER A 109 -17.08 -0.64 2.88
CA SER A 109 -17.35 0.80 2.65
C SER A 109 -16.42 1.45 1.61
N ALA A 110 -15.16 1.02 1.54
CA ALA A 110 -14.18 1.43 0.53
C ALA A 110 -14.29 0.59 -0.77
N GLY A 111 -14.99 -0.55 -0.69
CA GLY A 111 -14.87 -1.69 -1.61
C GLY A 111 -15.46 -1.52 -2.99
N TRP A 112 -16.49 -0.67 -3.16
CA TRP A 112 -17.04 -0.38 -4.49
C TRP A 112 -15.94 0.05 -5.46
N LYS A 113 -15.06 0.98 -5.04
CA LYS A 113 -14.15 1.68 -5.98
C LYS A 113 -12.90 0.86 -6.29
N TYR A 114 -12.42 0.09 -5.31
CA TYR A 114 -11.20 -0.71 -5.46
C TYR A 114 -11.45 -2.13 -6.00
N GLN A 115 -12.58 -2.79 -5.68
CA GLN A 115 -12.85 -4.17 -6.12
C GLN A 115 -13.17 -4.29 -7.63
N GLN A 116 -13.56 -3.19 -8.29
CA GLN A 116 -13.72 -3.18 -9.74
C GLN A 116 -12.40 -3.20 -10.51
N ILE A 117 -11.28 -2.88 -9.86
CA ILE A 117 -9.96 -2.87 -10.51
C ILE A 117 -9.56 -4.32 -10.79
N LEU A 118 -9.41 -5.21 -9.81
CA LEU A 118 -8.90 -6.56 -10.09
C LEU A 118 -9.81 -7.45 -10.97
N ARG A 119 -11.14 -7.31 -10.90
CA ARG A 119 -12.07 -8.15 -11.68
C ARG A 119 -12.16 -7.79 -13.17
N LYS A 120 -11.73 -6.60 -13.57
CA LYS A 120 -11.79 -6.14 -14.97
C LYS A 120 -10.49 -6.36 -15.73
N TRP A 121 -9.37 -6.56 -15.02
CA TRP A 121 -8.03 -6.71 -15.61
C TRP A 121 -7.74 -8.08 -16.23
N GLY A 122 -8.56 -9.10 -15.93
CA GLY A 122 -8.47 -10.42 -16.57
C GLY A 122 -9.11 -10.50 -17.96
N ARG A 123 -9.61 -9.38 -18.51
CA ARG A 123 -10.07 -9.28 -19.89
C ARG A 123 -9.42 -8.04 -20.48
N GLU A 124 -8.61 -8.24 -21.52
CA GLU A 124 -8.06 -7.18 -22.35
C GLU A 124 -9.14 -6.13 -22.64
N GLU A 125 -8.76 -4.86 -22.58
CA GLU A 125 -9.56 -3.69 -22.99
C GLU A 125 -10.65 -3.23 -22.01
N ARG A 126 -10.24 -2.46 -20.99
CA ARG A 126 -10.81 -1.15 -20.58
C ARG A 126 -10.33 -0.79 -19.17
N ASN A 127 -9.12 -0.23 -19.08
CA ASN A 127 -8.62 0.41 -17.88
C ASN A 127 -9.60 1.52 -17.46
N TYR A 128 -9.99 1.54 -16.18
CA TYR A 128 -10.91 2.55 -15.63
C TYR A 128 -10.37 3.99 -15.81
N CYS A 129 -9.06 4.14 -15.92
CA CYS A 129 -8.39 5.42 -16.12
C CYS A 129 -8.38 5.90 -17.58
N ASP A 130 -8.69 5.04 -18.57
CA ASP A 130 -8.75 5.38 -20.00
C ASP A 130 -10.22 5.61 -20.46
N LEU A 131 -11.12 6.00 -19.55
CA LEU A 131 -12.49 6.39 -19.91
C LEU A 131 -12.48 7.83 -20.48
N SER A 132 -12.25 7.93 -21.78
CA SER A 132 -12.67 9.08 -22.61
C SER A 132 -14.19 9.11 -22.75
#